data_AF-A0A0C2ZUR3-F1
#
_entry.id   AF-A0A0C2ZUR3-F1
#
_cell.length_a   1.000
_cell.length_b   1.000
_cell.length_c   1.000
_cell.angle_alpha   90.00
_cell.angle_beta   90.00
_cell.angle_gamma   90.00
#
_symmetry.space_group_name_H-M   'P 1'
#
loop_
_entity.id
_entity.type
_entity.pdbx_description
1 polymer ?
#
loop_
_entity_poly.entity_id
_entity_poly.type
_entity_poly.pdbx_seq_one_letter_code
_entity_poly.pdbx_strand_id
1 'polypeptide(L)'
;MALGKGESKLKKLTPAEIWAQRSKRLNLAPPADRYAGERIPVTSDLRSTFLKLSRRLHKNSVYREWKLSNRHEKRGIKRSRLRSERWRKRFADEVRRKVQLVSTIRRRG
;
A
#
# COMPACT_ATOMS: atom_id res chain seq x y z
N MET A 1 32.04 24.63 42.02
CA MET A 1 32.25 24.34 40.58
C MET A 1 31.11 23.46 40.10
N ALA A 2 30.22 24.00 39.26
CA ALA A 2 29.04 23.27 38.76
C ALA A 2 29.43 22.43 37.54
N LEU A 3 29.30 21.10 37.63
CA LEU A 3 29.44 20.20 36.49
C LEU A 3 28.16 20.27 35.65
N GLY A 4 28.29 20.77 34.43
CA GLY A 4 27.20 20.94 33.48
C GLY A 4 26.53 19.61 33.13
N LYS A 5 25.20 19.55 33.30
CA LYS A 5 24.36 18.47 32.78
C LYS A 5 24.34 18.56 31.25
N GLY A 6 25.19 17.76 30.60
CA GLY A 6 25.14 17.56 29.15
C GLY A 6 23.87 16.80 28.78
N GLU A 7 22.86 17.51 28.26
CA GLU A 7 21.66 16.91 27.69
C GLU A 7 22.05 16.04 26.48
N SER A 8 22.05 14.72 26.66
CA SER A 8 22.16 13.77 25.55
C SER A 8 20.86 13.79 24.75
N LYS A 9 20.74 14.75 23.82
CA LYS A 9 19.69 14.72 22.80
C LYS A 9 19.86 13.44 21.99
N LEU A 10 19.01 12.43 22.25
CA LEU A 10 18.92 11.20 21.46
C LEU A 10 18.95 11.59 19.98
N LYS A 11 20.00 11.20 19.26
CA LYS A 11 20.12 11.45 17.81
C LYS A 11 18.93 10.78 17.13
N LYS A 12 17.94 11.59 16.73
CA LYS A 12 16.81 11.11 15.95
C LYS A 12 17.36 10.68 14.59
N LEU A 13 17.33 9.39 14.32
CA LEU A 13 17.70 8.85 13.01
C LEU A 13 16.89 9.55 11.93
N THR A 14 17.54 9.86 10.82
CA THR A 14 16.84 10.41 9.65
C THR A 14 15.88 9.35 9.09
N PRO A 15 14.81 9.75 8.39
CA PRO A 15 13.92 8.80 7.73
C PRO A 15 14.65 7.81 6.81
N ALA A 16 15.73 8.27 6.16
CA ALA A 16 16.56 7.43 5.30
C ALA A 16 17.30 6.34 6.09
N GLU A 17 17.88 6.68 7.24
CA GLU A 17 18.58 5.72 8.11
C GLU A 17 17.61 4.69 8.71
N ILE A 18 16.42 5.13 9.13
CA ILE A 18 15.36 4.23 9.62
C ILE A 18 14.97 3.24 8.52
N TRP A 19 14.83 3.71 7.28
CA TRP A 19 14.48 2.87 6.15
C TRP A 19 15.61 1.88 5.82
N ALA A 20 16.87 2.32 5.82
CA ALA A 20 18.04 1.46 5.61
C ALA A 20 18.17 0.37 6.69
N GLN A 21 17.87 0.69 7.95
CA GLN A 21 17.87 -0.29 9.03
C GLN A 21 16.74 -1.32 8.85
N ARG A 22 15.56 -0.89 8.41
CA ARG A 22 14.42 -1.78 8.15
C ARG A 22 14.62 -2.64 6.91
N SER A 23 15.18 -2.09 5.83
CA SER A 23 15.41 -2.83 4.59
C SER A 23 16.42 -3.95 4.79
N LYS A 24 17.45 -3.75 5.61
CA LYS A 24 18.40 -4.81 6.00
C LYS A 24 17.74 -6.00 6.71
N ARG A 25 16.59 -5.80 7.37
CA ARG A 25 15.83 -6.89 8.01
C ARG A 25 14.95 -7.68 7.02
N LEU A 26 14.76 -7.15 5.82
CA LEU A 26 14.00 -7.82 4.77
C LEU A 26 14.97 -8.68 3.96
N ASN A 27 14.70 -9.97 3.86
CA ASN A 27 15.40 -10.88 2.93
C ASN A 27 14.87 -10.69 1.49
N LEU A 28 14.85 -9.44 1.02
CA LEU A 28 14.33 -9.04 -0.29
C LEU A 28 15.40 -8.23 -0.99
N ALA A 29 15.71 -8.60 -2.23
CA ALA A 29 16.57 -7.79 -3.08
C ALA A 29 15.94 -6.40 -3.28
N PRO A 30 16.74 -5.33 -3.29
CA PRO A 30 16.24 -4.00 -3.62
C PRO A 30 15.66 -4.01 -5.05
N PRO A 31 14.60 -3.21 -5.32
CA PRO A 31 14.08 -3.06 -6.68
C PRO A 31 15.17 -2.57 -7.64
N ALA A 32 15.22 -3.12 -8.85
CA ALA A 32 16.25 -2.80 -9.83
C ALA A 32 16.20 -1.35 -10.34
N ASP A 33 15.00 -0.81 -10.55
CA ASP A 33 14.77 0.57 -10.99
C ASP A 33 13.46 1.12 -10.41
N ARG A 34 13.21 2.41 -10.65
CA ARG A 34 11.96 3.09 -10.26
C ARG A 34 10.71 2.42 -10.85
N TYR A 35 10.86 1.78 -12.01
CA TYR A 35 9.77 1.22 -12.81
C TYR A 35 9.61 -0.30 -12.61
N ALA A 36 10.35 -0.91 -11.70
CA ALA A 36 10.38 -2.36 -11.52
C ALA A 36 8.98 -2.94 -11.22
N GLY A 37 8.14 -2.14 -10.54
CA GLY A 37 6.74 -2.47 -10.24
C GLY A 37 5.76 -2.25 -11.39
N GLU A 38 6.17 -1.62 -12.49
CA GLU A 38 5.32 -1.18 -13.60
C GLU A 38 5.71 -1.81 -14.95
N ARG A 39 6.83 -2.55 -15.01
CA ARG A 39 7.29 -3.23 -16.22
C ARG A 39 6.91 -4.70 -16.21
N ILE A 40 6.56 -5.25 -17.37
CA ILE A 40 6.33 -6.69 -17.56
C ILE A 40 7.06 -7.10 -18.85
N PRO A 41 7.92 -8.12 -18.83
CA PRO A 41 8.54 -8.62 -20.05
C PRO A 41 7.49 -9.27 -20.96
N VAL A 42 7.60 -9.03 -22.26
CA VAL A 42 6.74 -9.65 -23.27
C VAL A 42 7.36 -10.99 -23.64
N THR A 43 6.81 -12.08 -23.10
CA THR A 43 7.31 -13.46 -23.34
C THR A 43 6.42 -14.28 -24.25
N SER A 44 5.24 -13.76 -24.60
CA SER A 44 4.18 -14.47 -25.34
C SER A 44 3.36 -13.44 -26.11
N ASP A 45 2.04 -13.61 -26.21
CA ASP A 45 1.14 -12.68 -26.89
C ASP A 45 1.08 -11.29 -26.22
N LEU A 46 1.19 -10.25 -27.05
CA LEU A 46 1.14 -8.85 -26.66
C LEU A 46 -0.16 -8.53 -25.91
N ARG A 47 -1.32 -9.00 -26.39
CA ARG A 47 -2.60 -8.71 -25.73
C ARG A 47 -2.64 -9.28 -24.31
N SER A 48 -2.19 -10.52 -24.14
CA SER A 48 -2.09 -11.15 -22.81
C SER A 48 -1.18 -10.37 -21.86
N THR A 49 -0.05 -9.86 -22.35
CA THR A 49 0.92 -9.09 -21.54
C THR A 49 0.38 -7.72 -21.17
N PHE A 50 -0.35 -7.06 -22.07
CA PHE A 50 -1.03 -5.80 -21.78
C PHE A 50 -2.12 -5.95 -20.71
N LEU A 51 -2.90 -7.04 -20.74
CA LEU A 51 -3.86 -7.34 -19.68
C LEU A 51 -3.18 -7.60 -18.33
N LYS A 52 -2.04 -8.31 -18.32
CA LYS A 52 -1.22 -8.49 -17.11
C LYS A 52 -0.72 -7.16 -16.57
N LEU A 53 -0.26 -6.27 -17.46
CA LEU A 53 0.23 -4.93 -17.09
C LEU A 53 -0.91 -4.10 -16.49
N SER A 54 -2.06 -4.06 -17.15
CA SER A 54 -3.25 -3.37 -16.65
C SER A 54 -3.64 -3.87 -15.25
N ARG A 55 -3.72 -5.19 -15.03
CA ARG A 55 -4.01 -5.76 -13.70
C ARG A 55 -2.98 -5.33 -12.65
N ARG A 56 -1.69 -5.29 -13.00
CA ARG A 56 -0.61 -4.86 -12.10
C ARG A 56 -0.77 -3.38 -11.70
N LEU A 57 -1.03 -2.50 -12.67
CA LEU A 57 -1.28 -1.07 -12.42
C LEU A 57 -2.53 -0.84 -11.55
N HIS A 58 -3.60 -1.64 -11.75
CA HIS A 58 -4.79 -1.60 -10.91
C HIS A 58 -4.51 -2.06 -9.47
N LYS A 59 -3.75 -3.15 -9.30
CA LYS A 59 -3.34 -3.65 -7.97
C LYS A 59 -2.52 -2.62 -7.21
N ASN A 60 -1.62 -1.93 -7.91
CA ASN A 60 -0.79 -0.86 -7.35
C ASN A 60 -1.55 0.48 -7.20
N SER A 61 -2.84 0.54 -7.57
CA SER A 61 -3.68 1.74 -7.51
C SER A 61 -3.17 2.95 -8.31
N VAL A 62 -2.25 2.76 -9.27
CA VAL A 62 -1.59 3.84 -10.04
C VAL A 62 -2.62 4.70 -10.77
N TYR A 63 -3.55 4.07 -11.49
CA TYR A 63 -4.60 4.79 -12.24
C TYR A 63 -5.50 5.63 -11.32
N ARG A 64 -5.85 5.07 -10.15
CA ARG A 64 -6.70 5.75 -9.17
C ARG A 64 -5.98 6.94 -8.57
N GLU A 65 -4.71 6.80 -8.22
CA GLU A 65 -3.89 7.89 -7.69
C GLU A 65 -3.71 8.99 -8.72
N TRP A 66 -3.37 8.64 -9.96
CA TRP A 66 -3.28 9.58 -11.07
C TRP A 66 -4.58 10.41 -11.23
N LYS A 67 -5.73 9.73 -11.26
CA LYS A 67 -7.04 10.40 -11.37
C LYS A 67 -7.33 11.33 -10.18
N LEU A 68 -6.94 10.93 -8.97
CA LEU A 68 -7.11 11.76 -7.76
C LEU A 68 -6.11 12.92 -7.72
N SER A 69 -4.92 12.77 -8.32
CA SER A 69 -3.90 13.83 -8.37
C SER A 69 -4.18 14.90 -9.40
N ASN A 70 -5.02 14.62 -10.41
CA ASN A 70 -5.38 15.60 -11.46
C ASN A 70 -5.96 16.91 -10.89
N ARG A 71 -6.54 16.89 -9.69
CA ARG A 71 -7.02 18.09 -8.99
C ARG A 71 -6.63 18.04 -7.51
N HIS A 72 -6.36 19.20 -6.93
CA HIS A 72 -6.11 19.29 -5.50
C HIS A 72 -7.36 18.94 -4.68
N GLU A 73 -7.27 17.90 -3.86
CA GLU A 73 -8.28 17.56 -2.87
C GLU A 73 -7.95 18.22 -1.51
N LYS A 74 -8.85 19.09 -1.02
CA LYS A 74 -8.73 19.72 0.30
C LYS A 74 -8.52 18.66 1.40
N ARG A 75 -7.66 18.94 2.38
CA ARG A 75 -7.28 18.01 3.46
C ARG A 75 -8.49 17.41 4.21
N GLY A 76 -9.49 18.21 4.53
CA GLY A 76 -10.71 17.75 5.23
C GLY A 76 -11.52 16.76 4.39
N ILE A 77 -11.71 17.06 3.11
CA ILE A 77 -12.40 16.19 2.15
C ILE A 77 -11.64 14.88 1.97
N LYS A 78 -10.32 14.93 1.80
CA LYS A 78 -9.46 13.74 1.74
C LYS A 78 -9.61 12.84 2.96
N ARG A 79 -9.65 13.42 4.17
CA ARG A 79 -9.86 12.66 5.42
C ARG A 79 -11.23 12.00 5.46
N SER A 80 -12.29 12.74 5.12
CA SER A 80 -13.66 12.21 5.07
C SER A 80 -13.78 11.07 4.06
N ARG A 81 -13.25 11.25 2.85
CA ARG A 81 -13.21 10.22 1.82
C ARG A 81 -12.48 8.96 2.28
N LEU A 82 -11.26 9.10 2.82
CA LEU A 82 -10.48 7.95 3.30
C LEU A 82 -11.19 7.22 4.45
N ARG A 83 -11.88 7.93 5.35
CA ARG A 83 -12.69 7.32 6.42
C ARG A 83 -13.85 6.51 5.84
N SER A 84 -14.60 7.09 4.90
CA SER A 84 -15.72 6.41 4.23
C SER A 84 -15.26 5.17 3.44
N GLU A 85 -14.17 5.28 2.68
CA GLU A 85 -13.58 4.16 1.94
C GLU A 85 -13.14 3.01 2.86
N ARG A 86 -12.45 3.34 3.96
CA ARG A 86 -12.05 2.34 4.95
C ARG A 86 -13.26 1.64 5.57
N TRP A 87 -14.31 2.38 5.90
CA TRP A 87 -15.54 1.82 6.46
C TRP A 87 -16.23 0.89 5.46
N ARG A 88 -16.43 1.33 4.21
CA ARG A 88 -17.04 0.49 3.15
C ARG A 88 -16.25 -0.80 2.91
N LYS A 89 -14.91 -0.73 2.95
CA LYS A 89 -14.05 -1.91 2.82
C LYS A 89 -14.28 -2.91 3.97
N ARG A 90 -14.22 -2.42 5.21
CA ARG A 90 -14.45 -3.25 6.42
C ARG A 90 -15.85 -3.86 6.42
N PHE A 91 -16.86 -3.06 6.13
CA PHE A 91 -18.24 -3.50 6.04
C PHE A 91 -18.42 -4.61 5.00
N ALA A 92 -17.87 -4.43 3.79
CA ALA A 92 -17.93 -5.46 2.76
C ALA A 92 -17.22 -6.76 3.18
N ASP A 93 -16.08 -6.66 3.88
CA ASP A 93 -15.36 -7.84 4.39
C ASP A 93 -16.15 -8.57 5.48
N GLU A 94 -16.82 -7.84 6.37
CA GLU A 94 -17.71 -8.41 7.39
C GLU A 94 -18.91 -9.12 6.75
N VAL A 95 -19.57 -8.48 5.78
CA VAL A 95 -20.68 -9.08 5.03
C VAL A 95 -20.23 -10.36 4.33
N ARG A 96 -19.07 -10.34 3.64
CA ARG A 96 -18.53 -11.54 2.97
C ARG A 96 -18.30 -12.69 3.94
N ARG A 97 -17.71 -12.44 5.11
CA ARG A 97 -17.47 -13.46 6.13
C ARG A 97 -18.78 -14.08 6.63
N LYS A 98 -19.80 -13.26 6.89
CA LYS A 98 -21.13 -13.74 7.30
C LYS A 98 -21.80 -14.58 6.22
N VAL A 99 -21.75 -14.14 4.96
CA VAL A 99 -22.30 -14.90 3.81
C VAL A 99 -21.57 -16.24 3.64
N GLN A 100 -20.24 -16.24 3.78
CA GLN A 100 -19.44 -17.47 3.74
C GLN A 100 -19.86 -18.45 4.85
N LEU A 101 -20.08 -17.96 6.07
CA LEU A 101 -20.56 -18.78 7.18
C LEU A 101 -21.95 -19.38 6.91
N VAL A 102 -22.89 -18.59 6.40
CA VAL A 102 -24.22 -19.10 6.03
C VAL A 102 -24.10 -20.15 4.91
N SER A 103 -23.24 -19.92 3.92
CA SER A 103 -23.00 -20.87 2.83
C SER A 103 -22.39 -22.19 3.32
N THR A 104 -21.49 -22.15 4.32
CA THR A 104 -20.90 -23.37 4.89
C THR A 104 -21.90 -24.13 5.75
N ILE A 105 -22.74 -23.46 6.54
CA ILE A 105 -23.84 -24.10 7.30
C ILE A 105 -24.80 -24.79 6.33
N ARG A 106 -25.22 -24.10 5.25
CA ARG A 106 -26.11 -24.66 4.22
C ARG A 106 -25.54 -25.88 3.49
N ARG A 107 -24.21 -26.00 3.40
CA ARG A 107 -23.55 -27.15 2.76
C ARG A 107 -23.44 -28.36 3.69
N ARG A 108 -23.48 -28.13 5.02
CA ARG A 108 -23.34 -29.17 6.04
C ARG A 108 -24.67 -29.82 6.39
N GLY A 109 -25.76 -29.04 6.38
CA GLY A 109 -27.13 -29.56 6.28
C GLY A 109 -27.51 -29.86 4.84
#